data_AF-A0A0L6W6I4-F1
#
_entry.id   AF-A0A0L6W6I4-F1
#
_cell.length_a   1.000
_cell.length_b   1.000
_cell.length_c   1.000
_cell.angle_alpha   90.00
_cell.angle_beta   90.00
_cell.angle_gamma   90.00
#
_symmetry.space_group_name_H-M   'P 1'
#
loop_
_entity.id
_entity.type
_entity.pdbx_description
1 polymer ?
#
loop_
_entity_poly.entity_id
_entity_poly.type
_entity_poly.pdbx_seq_one_letter_code
_entity_poly.pdbx_strand_id
1 'polypeptide(L)'
;MPWLDSSVTRRLKILLNIPKSAPLVWHLIWDKRVEWWKKALFVGGPLVYFFLPVDFINDFVPFFGQLDDLTVLFLMLERFIASVPDYIIREYWQK
;
A
#
# COMPACT_ATOMS: atom_id res chain seq x y z
N MET A 1 -3.79 -12.62 15.88
CA MET A 1 -4.86 -13.39 15.20
C MET A 1 -4.21 -14.58 14.50
N PRO A 2 -4.57 -15.81 14.86
CA PRO A 2 -3.88 -17.04 14.43
C PRO A 2 -4.07 -17.44 12.95
N TRP A 3 -4.91 -16.75 12.17
CA TRP A 3 -5.16 -17.03 10.74
C TRP A 3 -4.52 -16.03 9.77
N LEU A 4 -3.79 -15.03 10.27
CA LEU A 4 -3.04 -14.08 9.47
C LEU A 4 -1.59 -14.52 9.36
N ASP A 5 -1.09 -14.69 8.14
CA ASP A 5 0.31 -15.03 7.89
C ASP A 5 1.25 -14.04 8.61
N SER A 6 2.33 -14.59 9.17
CA SER A 6 3.40 -13.84 9.87
C SER A 6 3.99 -12.72 8.99
N SER A 7 3.97 -12.90 7.67
CA SER A 7 4.40 -11.90 6.69
C SER A 7 3.42 -10.72 6.63
N VAL A 8 2.12 -10.99 6.62
CA VAL A 8 1.06 -9.97 6.58
C VAL A 8 1.07 -9.13 7.85
N THR A 9 1.13 -9.77 9.03
CA THR A 9 1.16 -9.04 10.31
C THR A 9 2.36 -8.09 10.44
N ARG A 10 3.50 -8.47 9.86
CA ARG A 10 4.69 -7.63 9.82
C ARG A 10 4.51 -6.42 8.91
N ARG A 11 3.97 -6.62 7.70
CA ARG A 11 3.68 -5.51 6.77
C ARG A 11 2.66 -4.56 7.37
N LEU A 12 1.63 -5.06 8.05
CA LEU A 12 0.66 -4.21 8.75
C LEU A 12 1.33 -3.37 9.85
N LYS A 13 2.26 -3.96 10.64
CA LYS A 13 3.04 -3.19 11.63
C LYS A 13 3.91 -2.11 10.97
N ILE A 14 4.47 -2.38 9.81
CA ILE A 14 5.22 -1.39 9.02
C ILE A 14 4.29 -0.26 8.60
N LEU A 15 3.13 -0.57 8.01
CA LEU A 15 2.15 0.41 7.53
C LEU A 15 1.56 1.29 8.63
N LEU A 16 1.24 0.70 9.78
CA LEU A 16 0.71 1.40 10.95
C LEU A 16 1.72 2.38 11.56
N ASN A 17 3.01 2.20 11.31
CA ASN A 17 4.04 3.11 11.77
C ASN A 17 4.28 4.20 10.71
N ILE A 18 3.31 5.12 10.60
CA ILE A 18 3.25 6.21 9.61
C ILE A 18 4.58 6.97 9.45
N PRO A 19 5.27 7.38 10.54
CA PRO A 19 6.53 8.14 10.42
C PRO A 19 7.64 7.38 9.67
N LYS A 20 7.64 6.05 9.74
CA LYS A 20 8.63 5.20 9.08
C LYS A 20 8.15 4.64 7.75
N SER A 21 6.85 4.42 7.58
CA SER A 21 6.30 3.87 6.35
C SER A 21 6.35 4.87 5.20
N ALA A 22 6.08 6.16 5.43
CA ALA A 22 6.16 7.19 4.41
C ALA A 22 7.55 7.28 3.72
N PRO A 23 8.67 7.44 4.46
CA PRO A 23 9.99 7.42 3.84
C PRO A 23 10.33 6.06 3.23
N LEU A 24 9.93 4.94 3.82
CA LEU A 24 10.14 3.62 3.23
C LEU A 24 9.51 3.53 1.83
N VAL A 25 8.22 3.86 1.71
CA VAL A 25 7.49 3.82 0.44
C VAL A 25 8.14 4.74 -0.58
N TRP A 26 8.54 5.95 -0.16
CA TRP A 26 9.28 6.87 -1.01
C TRP A 26 10.55 6.22 -1.57
N HIS A 27 11.40 5.65 -0.72
CA HIS A 27 12.62 4.99 -1.18
C HIS A 27 12.34 3.81 -2.12
N LEU A 28 11.30 3.01 -1.86
CA LEU A 28 10.91 1.89 -2.71
C LEU A 28 10.44 2.31 -4.10
N ILE A 29 9.73 3.45 -4.20
CA ILE A 29 9.32 4.02 -5.49
C ILE A 29 10.54 4.42 -6.32
N TRP A 30 11.58 4.97 -5.68
CA TRP A 30 12.79 5.43 -6.36
C TRP A 30 13.86 4.33 -6.55
N ASP A 31 13.77 3.20 -5.84
CA ASP A 31 14.75 2.11 -5.93
C ASP A 31 14.69 1.40 -7.29
N LYS A 32 15.80 1.42 -8.04
CA LYS A 32 15.91 0.80 -9.38
C LYS A 32 15.77 -0.73 -9.36
N ARG A 33 15.97 -1.38 -8.21
CA ARG A 33 15.85 -2.84 -8.01
C ARG A 33 14.39 -3.29 -7.95
N VAL A 34 13.46 -2.38 -7.69
CA VAL A 34 12.02 -2.65 -7.78
C VAL A 34 11.60 -2.56 -9.23
N GLU A 35 11.05 -3.65 -9.76
CA GLU A 35 10.62 -3.73 -11.15
C GLU A 35 9.58 -2.65 -11.49
N TRP A 36 9.74 -2.02 -12.65
CA TRP A 36 8.93 -0.88 -13.05
C TRP A 36 7.43 -1.19 -13.12
N TRP A 37 7.04 -2.42 -13.49
CA TRP A 37 5.65 -2.84 -13.57
C TRP A 37 4.99 -2.91 -12.18
N LYS A 38 5.74 -3.24 -11.12
CA LYS A 38 5.24 -3.23 -9.73
C LYS A 38 4.96 -1.82 -9.25
N LYS A 39 5.83 -0.88 -9.63
CA LYS A 39 5.62 0.56 -9.38
C LYS A 39 4.43 1.09 -10.18
N ALA A 40 4.32 0.70 -11.45
CA ALA A 40 3.21 1.07 -12.30
C ALA A 40 1.89 0.50 -11.77
N LEU A 41 1.86 -0.70 -11.19
CA LEU A 41 0.67 -1.24 -10.54
C LEU A 41 0.32 -0.46 -9.26
N PHE A 42 1.31 -0.07 -8.48
CA PHE A 42 1.09 0.71 -7.25
C PHE A 42 0.66 2.15 -7.51
N VAL A 43 1.24 2.83 -8.51
CA VAL A 43 0.93 4.23 -8.86
C VAL A 43 -0.26 4.31 -9.83
N GLY A 44 -0.33 3.38 -10.79
CA GLY A 44 -1.38 3.29 -11.78
C GLY A 44 -2.67 2.64 -11.27
N GLY A 45 -2.60 1.76 -10.27
CA GLY A 45 -3.78 1.18 -9.64
C GLY A 45 -4.75 2.21 -9.05
N PRO A 46 -4.28 3.18 -8.23
CA PRO A 46 -5.10 4.28 -7.73
C PRO A 46 -5.65 5.16 -8.84
N LEU A 47 -4.88 5.39 -9.91
CA LEU A 47 -5.37 6.12 -11.09
C LEU A 47 -6.49 5.34 -11.78
N VAL A 48 -6.33 4.04 -11.98
CA VAL A 48 -7.40 3.17 -12.51
C VAL A 48 -8.60 3.18 -11.57
N TYR A 49 -8.42 3.10 -10.25
CA TYR A 49 -9.52 3.21 -9.28
C TYR A 49 -10.23 4.57 -9.35
N PHE A 50 -9.48 5.66 -9.53
CA PHE A 50 -10.01 7.02 -9.65
C PHE A 50 -10.72 7.27 -11.00
N PHE A 51 -10.29 6.61 -12.08
CA PHE A 51 -10.85 6.78 -13.43
C PHE A 51 -11.89 5.72 -13.81
N LEU A 52 -11.91 4.54 -13.18
CA LEU A 52 -13.00 3.58 -13.30
C LEU A 52 -14.13 4.04 -12.37
N PRO A 53 -15.35 4.28 -12.86
CA PRO A 53 -16.44 4.77 -12.04
C PRO A 53 -16.95 3.65 -11.12
N VAL A 54 -16.29 3.47 -9.98
CA VAL A 54 -16.86 2.81 -8.79
C VAL A 54 -17.65 3.84 -7.96
N ASP A 55 -17.91 5.03 -8.51
CA ASP A 55 -18.76 6.08 -7.94
C ASP A 55 -20.21 5.64 -7.64
N PHE A 56 -20.65 4.45 -8.07
CA PHE A 56 -21.99 3.94 -7.75
C PHE A 56 -22.21 3.62 -6.27
N ILE A 57 -21.17 3.40 -5.47
CA ILE A 57 -21.30 3.10 -4.02
C ILE A 57 -21.26 4.39 -3.19
N ASN A 58 -20.52 5.40 -3.64
CA ASN A 58 -20.22 6.61 -2.87
C ASN A 58 -21.42 7.57 -2.73
N ASP A 59 -22.41 7.48 -3.63
CA ASP A 59 -23.62 8.30 -3.56
C ASP A 59 -24.58 7.95 -2.39
N PHE A 60 -24.37 6.84 -1.67
CA PHE A 60 -25.34 6.35 -0.68
C PHE A 60 -24.97 6.56 0.79
N VAL A 61 -23.71 6.83 1.15
CA VAL A 61 -23.31 6.82 2.56
C VAL A 61 -22.35 7.98 2.92
N PRO A 62 -22.88 9.14 3.33
CA PRO A 62 -22.11 10.38 3.53
C PRO A 62 -21.09 10.39 4.70
N PHE A 63 -20.91 9.27 5.41
CA PHE A 63 -19.93 9.14 6.52
C PHE A 63 -18.96 7.96 6.39
N PHE A 64 -19.23 6.97 5.54
CA PHE A 64 -18.37 5.78 5.39
C PHE A 64 -17.35 5.92 4.25
N GLY A 65 -17.54 6.83 3.30
CA GLY A 65 -16.64 7.01 2.15
C GLY A 65 -15.19 7.32 2.53
N GLN A 66 -14.95 8.05 3.63
CA GLN A 66 -13.58 8.38 4.07
C GLN A 66 -12.79 7.18 4.61
N LEU A 67 -13.48 6.21 5.22
CA LEU A 67 -12.84 4.99 5.70
C LEU A 67 -12.56 4.03 4.54
N ASP A 68 -13.37 4.07 3.49
CA ASP A 68 -13.16 3.28 2.29
C ASP A 68 -11.88 3.71 1.55
N ASP A 69 -11.68 5.01 1.34
CA ASP A 69 -10.46 5.56 0.72
C ASP A 69 -9.19 5.15 1.48
N LEU A 70 -9.22 5.23 2.81
CA LEU A 70 -8.12 4.77 3.65
C LEU A 70 -7.90 3.26 3.54
N THR A 71 -8.98 2.47 3.50
CA THR A 71 -8.90 1.01 3.37
C THR A 71 -8.29 0.61 2.05
N VAL A 72 -8.68 1.24 0.95
CA VAL A 72 -8.10 1.04 -0.38
C VAL A 72 -6.63 1.43 -0.38
N LEU A 73 -6.28 2.59 0.18
CA LEU A 73 -4.89 3.03 0.30
C LEU A 73 -4.03 2.03 1.09
N PHE A 74 -4.51 1.57 2.25
CA PHE A 74 -3.83 0.58 3.08
C PHE A 74 -3.66 -0.76 2.35
N LEU A 75 -4.69 -1.22 1.64
CA LEU A 75 -4.63 -2.45 0.86
C LEU A 75 -3.59 -2.34 -0.26
N MET A 76 -3.57 -1.21 -0.98
CA MET A 76 -2.61 -0.97 -2.06
C MET A 76 -1.18 -0.91 -1.56
N LEU A 77 -0.95 -0.22 -0.43
CA LEU A 77 0.34 -0.18 0.23
C LEU A 77 0.78 -1.57 0.72
N GLU A 78 -0.12 -2.36 1.29
CA GLU A 78 0.17 -3.75 1.71
C GLU A 78 0.61 -4.59 0.53
N ARG A 79 -0.12 -4.52 -0.59
CA ARG A 79 0.18 -5.26 -1.82
C ARG A 79 1.48 -4.81 -2.46
N PHE A 80 1.77 -3.52 -2.46
CA PHE A 80 3.03 -2.99 -2.98
C PHE A 80 4.21 -3.50 -2.15
N ILE A 81 4.16 -3.36 -0.82
CA ILE A 81 5.21 -3.88 0.06
C ILE A 81 5.34 -5.40 -0.10
N ALA A 82 4.24 -6.14 -0.22
CA ALA A 82 4.28 -7.58 -0.45
C ALA A 82 4.94 -7.99 -1.78
N SER A 83 4.91 -7.11 -2.79
CA SER A 83 5.51 -7.36 -4.11
C SER A 83 7.02 -7.09 -4.17
N VAL A 84 7.54 -6.34 -3.19
CA VAL A 84 8.95 -5.97 -3.08
C VAL A 84 9.72 -7.06 -2.31
N PRO A 85 10.91 -7.47 -2.78
CA PRO A 85 11.75 -8.40 -2.05
C PRO A 85 12.08 -7.95 -0.63
N ASP A 86 11.99 -8.88 0.32
CA ASP A 86 12.15 -8.68 1.76
C ASP A 86 13.48 -8.00 2.16
N TYR A 87 14.56 -8.24 1.41
CA TYR A 87 15.88 -7.67 1.71
C TYR A 87 15.94 -6.16 1.47
N ILE A 88 15.22 -5.64 0.46
CA ILE A 88 15.15 -4.21 0.15
C ILE A 88 14.37 -3.48 1.24
N ILE A 89 13.25 -4.07 1.69
CA ILE A 89 12.42 -3.50 2.75
C ILE A 89 13.23 -3.33 4.04
N ARG A 90 14.03 -4.35 4.40
CA ARG A 90 14.86 -4.31 5.61
C ARG A 90 15.97 -3.26 5.54
N GLU A 91 16.58 -3.08 4.37
CA GLU A 91 17.62 -2.07 4.14
C GLU A 91 17.12 -0.66 4.44
N TYR A 92 15.91 -0.31 3.99
CA TYR A 92 15.30 1.00 4.23
C TYR A 92 14.63 1.12 5.59
N TRP A 93 14.18 0.02 6.20
CA TRP A 93 13.52 0.05 7.51
C TRP A 93 14.47 0.22 8.69
N GLN A 94 15.74 -0.19 8.53
CA GLN A 94 16.79 -0.05 9.55
C GLN A 94 17.53 1.28 9.50
N LYS A 95 17.27 2.10 8.47
CA LYS A 95 17.79 3.45 8.30
C LYS A 95 16.97 4.46 9.09
#